data_AF-A0A377D939-F1
#
_entry.id   AF-A0A377D939-F1
#
_cell.length_a   1.000
_cell.length_b   1.000
_cell.length_c   1.000
_cell.angle_alpha   90.00
_cell.angle_beta   90.00
_cell.angle_gamma   90.00
#
_symmetry.space_group_name_H-M   'P 1'
#
loop_
_entity.id
_entity.type
_entity.pdbx_description
1 polymer ?
#
loop_
_entity_poly.entity_id
_entity_poly.type
_entity_poly.pdbx_seq_one_letter_code
_entity_poly.pdbx_strand_id
1 'polypeptide(L)' 'MGSRRTGIIVVSMLIAIFAVGFVASTFPTGANILTIIFYNVGGIVIFLGFAWWKYSKYIKGLTAEERHIEATPASNVD' A
#
# COMPACT_ATOMS: atom_id res chain seq x y z
N MET A 1 20.98 -12.81 17.80
CA MET A 1 19.70 -12.10 17.55
C MET A 1 19.45 -11.19 18.75
N GLY A 2 19.35 -9.88 18.55
CA GLY A 2 19.39 -8.88 19.62
C GLY A 2 18.33 -9.08 20.72
N SER A 3 18.63 -8.60 21.94
CA SER A 3 17.71 -8.67 23.09
C SER A 3 16.34 -8.08 22.75
N ARG A 4 15.26 -8.71 23.23
CA ARG A 4 13.87 -8.22 23.08
C ARG A 4 13.74 -6.75 23.49
N ARG A 5 14.45 -6.33 24.53
CA ARG A 5 14.45 -4.94 25.02
C ARG A 5 15.07 -3.98 24.00
N THR A 6 16.20 -4.35 23.41
CA THR A 6 16.85 -3.59 22.35
C THR A 6 15.94 -3.51 21.12
N GLY A 7 15.30 -4.62 20.74
CA GLY A 7 14.35 -4.65 19.63
C GLY A 7 13.18 -3.68 19.83
N ILE A 8 12.57 -3.69 21.01
CA ILE A 8 11.46 -2.77 21.34
C ILE A 8 11.92 -1.30 21.24
N ILE A 9 13.06 -0.95 21.84
CA ILE A 9 13.59 0.42 21.82
C ILE A 9 13.81 0.90 20.38
N VAL A 10 14.45 0.06 19.55
CA VAL A 10 14.72 0.39 18.14
C VAL A 10 13.42 0.56 17.37
N VAL A 11 12.47 -0.36 17.52
CA VAL A 11 11.17 -0.28 16.82
C VAL A 11 10.40 0.96 17.25
N SER A 12 10.34 1.26 18.55
CA SER A 12 9.67 2.47 19.05
C SER A 12 10.31 3.75 18.51
N MET A 13 11.64 3.81 18.44
CA MET A 13 12.37 4.93 17.84
C MET A 13 12.04 5.07 16.35
N LEU A 14 12.04 3.96 15.60
CA LEU A 14 11.71 3.96 14.19
C LEU A 14 10.27 4.42 13.93
N ILE A 15 9.31 3.97 14.73
CA ILE A 15 7.91 4.43 14.64
C ILE A 15 7.81 5.93 14.88
N ALA A 16 8.52 6.47 15.89
CA ALA A 16 8.50 7.89 16.18
C ALA A 16 9.07 8.73 15.02
N ILE A 17 10.22 8.34 14.48
CA ILE A 17 10.85 9.03 13.33
C ILE A 17 9.93 8.94 12.09
N PHE A 18 9.36 7.77 11.85
CA PHE A 18 8.42 7.56 10.74
C PHE A 18 7.19 8.45 10.88
N ALA A 19 6.58 8.52 12.07
CA ALA A 19 5.41 9.35 12.32
C ALA A 19 5.70 10.84 12.07
N VAL A 20 6.84 11.35 12.56
CA VAL A 20 7.24 12.74 12.33
C VAL A 20 7.49 12.99 10.85
N GLY A 21 8.22 12.11 10.17
CA GLY A 21 8.49 12.23 8.73
C GLY A 21 7.21 12.19 7.88
N PHE A 22 6.28 11.31 8.24
CA PHE A 22 4.98 11.19 7.57
C PHE A 22 4.15 12.47 7.72
N VAL A 23 4.05 13.00 8.94
CA VAL A 23 3.30 14.24 9.21
C VAL A 23 3.95 15.43 8.49
N ALA A 24 5.28 15.56 8.57
CA ALA A 24 6.00 16.64 7.89
C ALA A 24 5.87 16.57 6.36
N SER A 25 5.90 15.38 5.78
CA SER A 25 5.70 15.17 4.34
C SER A 25 4.25 15.42 3.89
N THR A 26 3.29 15.21 4.78
CA THR A 26 1.86 15.39 4.48
C THR A 26 1.42 16.84 4.68
N PHE A 27 1.97 17.53 5.70
CA PHE A 27 1.63 18.89 6.09
C PHE A 27 2.87 19.81 6.14
N PRO A 28 3.60 20.02 5.04
CA PRO A 28 4.70 20.97 5.00
C PRO A 28 4.18 22.40 5.16
N THR A 29 4.80 23.16 6.07
CA THR A 29 4.48 24.56 6.34
C THR A 29 4.78 25.43 5.12
N GLY A 30 3.81 26.23 4.68
CA GLY A 30 3.97 27.18 3.57
C GLY A 30 3.66 26.63 2.17
N ALA A 31 3.27 25.36 2.05
CA ALA A 31 2.88 24.76 0.77
C ALA A 31 1.38 24.39 0.76
N ASN A 32 0.77 24.36 -0.44
CA ASN A 32 -0.65 24.06 -0.59
C ASN A 32 -0.91 22.57 -0.38
N ILE A 33 -1.57 22.23 0.74
CA ILE A 33 -1.93 20.87 1.15
C ILE A 33 -2.61 20.08 0.02
N LEU A 34 -3.42 20.73 -0.80
CA LEU A 34 -4.11 20.09 -1.92
C LEU A 34 -3.09 19.54 -2.94
N THR A 35 -2.12 20.36 -3.34
CA THR A 35 -1.07 19.99 -4.30
C THR A 35 -0.22 18.83 -3.79
N ILE A 36 0.06 18.81 -2.48
CA ILE A 36 0.87 17.77 -1.84
C ILE A 36 0.13 16.44 -1.78
N ILE A 37 -1.15 16.45 -1.38
CA ILE A 37 -1.98 15.24 -1.37
C ILE A 37 -2.12 14.69 -2.79
N PHE A 38 -2.40 15.54 -3.78
CA PHE A 38 -2.49 15.11 -5.17
C PHE A 38 -1.17 14.56 -5.72
N TYR A 39 -0.02 15.11 -5.34
CA TYR A 39 1.28 14.62 -5.81
C TYR A 39 1.68 13.30 -5.14
N ASN A 40 1.55 13.21 -3.81
CA ASN A 40 2.01 12.04 -3.04
C ASN A 40 1.02 10.87 -3.09
N VAL A 41 -0.29 11.14 -3.08
CA VAL A 41 -1.34 10.11 -3.04
C VAL A 41 -1.96 9.89 -4.42
N GLY A 42 -1.97 10.92 -5.28
CA GLY A 42 -2.64 10.84 -6.58
C GLY A 42 -2.04 9.78 -7.51
N GLY A 43 -0.71 9.64 -7.54
CA GLY A 43 -0.05 8.59 -8.34
C GLY A 43 -0.49 7.18 -7.94
N ILE A 44 -0.55 6.92 -6.62
CA ILE A 44 -1.02 5.65 -6.05
C ILE A 44 -2.49 5.42 -6.39
N VAL A 45 -3.35 6.42 -6.20
CA VAL A 45 -4.80 6.28 -6.48
C VAL A 45 -5.06 5.99 -7.95
N ILE A 46 -4.39 6.69 -8.87
CA ILE A 46 -4.51 6.42 -10.31
C ILE A 46 -4.00 5.02 -10.65
N PHE A 47 -2.85 4.63 -10.09
CA PHE A 47 -2.26 3.31 -10.33
C PHE A 47 -3.15 2.17 -9.82
N LEU A 48 -3.63 2.25 -8.58
CA LEU A 48 -4.55 1.28 -7.99
C LEU A 48 -5.90 1.25 -8.72
N GLY A 49 -6.44 2.41 -9.08
CA GLY A 49 -7.67 2.49 -9.87
C GLY A 49 -7.52 1.80 -11.23
N PHE A 50 -6.38 2.00 -11.90
CA PHE A 50 -6.08 1.33 -13.16
C PHE A 50 -5.86 -0.18 -12.99
N ALA A 51 -5.10 -0.59 -11.98
CA ALA A 51 -4.88 -2.01 -11.66
C ALA A 51 -6.20 -2.72 -11.36
N TRP A 52 -7.05 -2.11 -10.53
CA TRP A 52 -8.39 -2.60 -10.23
C TRP A 52 -9.23 -2.74 -11.50
N TRP A 53 -9.24 -1.72 -12.36
CA TRP A 53 -10.01 -1.75 -13.59
C TRP A 53 -9.54 -2.85 -14.53
N LYS A 54 -8.23 -2.99 -14.72
CA LYS A 54 -7.62 -4.04 -15.54
C LYS A 54 -7.93 -5.43 -15.00
N TYR A 55 -7.79 -5.63 -13.69
CA TYR A 55 -8.12 -6.88 -13.02
C TYR A 55 -9.61 -7.22 -13.16
N SER A 56 -10.49 -6.24 -12.93
CA SER A 56 -11.93 -6.40 -13.11
C SER A 56 -12.30 -6.77 -14.55
N LYS A 57 -11.62 -6.20 -15.54
CA LYS A 57 -11.81 -6.55 -16.96
C LYS A 57 -11.32 -7.97 -17.26
N TYR A 58 -10.20 -8.37 -16.67
CA TYR A 58 -9.66 -9.72 -16.79
C TYR A 58 -10.62 -10.77 -16.23
N ILE A 59 -11.04 -10.64 -14.97
CA ILE A 59 -12.00 -11.54 -14.30
C ILE A 59 -13.31 -11.66 -15.09
N LYS A 60 -13.82 -10.55 -15.64
CA LYS A 60 -15.05 -10.55 -16.47
C LYS A 60 -14.89 -11.33 -17.77
N GLY A 61 -13.67 -11.44 -18.30
CA GLY A 61 -13.36 -12.19 -19.51
C GLY A 61 -13.15 -13.69 -19.29
N LEU A 62 -12.96 -14.13 -18.05
CA LEU A 62 -12.75 -15.54 -17.73
C LEU A 62 -14.07 -16.33 -17.73
N THR A 63 -13.97 -17.58 -18.16
CA THR A 63 -15.02 -18.58 -18.01
C THR A 63 -15.21 -18.99 -16.54
N ALA A 64 -16.31 -19.68 -16.23
CA ALA A 64 -16.63 -20.03 -14.85
C ALA A 64 -15.58 -20.94 -14.18
N GLU A 65 -14.96 -21.85 -14.94
CA GLU A 65 -13.89 -22.73 -14.43
C GLU A 65 -12.59 -21.96 -14.17
N GLU A 66 -12.17 -21.09 -15.09
CA GLU A 66 -10.95 -20.31 -14.94
C GLU A 66 -11.03 -19.37 -13.73
N ARG A 67 -12.20 -18.78 -13.45
CA ARG A 67 -12.42 -17.96 -12.24
C ARG A 67 -12.28 -18.77 -10.96
N HIS A 68 -12.67 -20.04 -10.97
CA HIS A 68 -12.57 -20.93 -9.81
C HIS A 68 -11.12 -21.27 -9.49
N ILE A 69 -10.30 -21.46 -10.53
CA ILE A 69 -8.85 -21.68 -10.40
C ILE A 69 -8.17 -20.40 -9.92
N GLU A 70 -8.53 -19.24 -10.46
CA GLU A 70 -7.93 -17.96 -10.05
C GLU A 70 -8.32 -17.53 -8.62
N ALA A 71 -9.54 -17.87 -8.18
CA ALA A 71 -9.99 -17.65 -6.81
C ALA A 71 -9.40 -18.64 -5.79
N THR A 72 -8.74 -19.71 -6.27
CA THR A 72 -8.05 -20.66 -5.39
C THR A 72 -6.81 -19.97 -4.82
N PRO A 73 -6.65 -19.92 -3.49
CA PRO A 73 -5.51 -19.25 -2.88
C PRO A 73 -4.21 -19.95 -3.32
N ALA A 74 -3.18 -19.17 -3.62
CA ALA A 74 -1.89 -19.66 -4.12
C ALA A 74 -1.20 -20.69 -3.19
N SER A 75 -1.64 -20.81 -1.93
CA SER A 75 -1.20 -21.84 -0.98
C SER A 75 -1.68 -23.25 -1.31
N ASN A 76 -2.65 -23.39 -2.23
CA ASN A 76 -3.32 -24.65 -2.58
C ASN A 76 -2.98 -25.11 -4.01
N VAL A 77 -1.99 -24.49 -4.66
CA VAL A 77 -1.49 -24.90 -5.97
C VAL A 77 -0.17 -25.63 -5.71
N ASP A 78 -0.18 -26.96 -5.83
CA ASP A 78 0.98 -27.84 -5.64
C ASP A 78 2.04 -27.68 -6.75
#